data_AF-A0A4R0RKT6-F1
#
_entry.id   AF-A0A4R0RKT6-F1
#
_cell.length_a   1.000
_cell.length_b   1.000
_cell.length_c   1.000
_cell.angle_alpha   90.00
_cell.angle_beta   90.00
_cell.angle_gamma   90.00
#
_symmetry.space_group_name_H-M   'P 1'
#
loop_
_entity.id
_entity.type
_entity.pdbx_description
1 polymer ?
#
loop_
_entity_poly.entity_id
_entity_poly.type
_entity_poly.pdbx_seq_one_letter_code
_entity_poly.pdbx_strand_id
1 'polypeptide(L)'
;MLKDHVPVPLTEQIVGSRNQIIEVRHALMNSEARRANSNLRTDDLNDHLAVVLKPDGTRSDLYPANLNALFAYTPVLLRALLRDHGLQESPTREKNLNRFMAHIGITFQIVPVSANEEESALMP
;
A
#
# COMPACT_ATOMS: atom_id res chain seq x y z
N MET A 1 52.40 -11.28 -2.44
CA MET A 1 51.49 -10.93 -1.35
C MET A 1 50.07 -11.21 -1.82
N LEU A 2 49.52 -12.40 -1.57
CA LEU A 2 48.10 -12.72 -1.75
C LEU A 2 47.65 -13.51 -0.52
N LYS A 3 47.40 -12.76 0.55
CA LYS A 3 46.57 -13.18 1.67
C LYS A 3 45.40 -12.20 1.64
N ASP A 4 44.18 -12.66 1.94
CA ASP A 4 42.96 -11.84 2.15
C ASP A 4 41.81 -12.00 1.15
N HIS A 5 41.65 -13.16 0.50
CA HIS A 5 40.33 -13.55 -0.03
C HIS A 5 39.89 -14.83 0.65
N VAL A 6 39.47 -14.71 1.91
CA VAL A 6 38.66 -15.76 2.55
C VAL A 6 37.26 -15.63 1.95
N PRO A 7 36.81 -16.57 1.10
CA PRO A 7 35.45 -16.53 0.59
C PRO A 7 34.52 -16.65 1.79
N VAL A 8 33.51 -15.78 1.84
CA VAL A 8 32.38 -15.93 2.77
C VAL A 8 31.94 -17.40 2.72
N PRO A 9 31.79 -18.10 3.86
CA PRO A 9 31.46 -19.52 3.88
C PRO A 9 30.28 -19.83 2.93
N LEU A 10 30.39 -20.88 2.12
CA LEU A 10 29.39 -21.21 1.08
C LEU A 10 27.95 -21.30 1.65
N THR A 11 27.82 -21.70 2.90
CA THR A 11 26.58 -21.71 3.68
C THR A 11 25.96 -20.32 3.88
N GLU A 12 26.78 -19.31 4.19
CA GLU A 12 26.33 -17.91 4.32
C GLU A 12 25.92 -17.33 2.96
N GLN A 13 26.61 -17.72 1.87
CA GLN A 13 26.23 -17.33 0.52
C GLN A 13 24.88 -17.93 0.09
N ILE A 14 24.63 -19.20 0.42
CA ILE A 14 23.35 -19.87 0.15
C ILE A 14 22.19 -19.22 0.93
N VAL A 15 22.39 -18.90 2.21
CA VAL A 15 21.39 -18.22 3.04
C VAL A 15 21.09 -16.81 2.51
N GLY A 16 22.13 -16.04 2.17
CA GLY A 16 21.98 -14.71 1.56
C GLY A 16 21.21 -14.75 0.25
N SER A 17 21.52 -15.70 -0.62
CA SER A 17 20.85 -15.88 -1.91
C SER A 17 19.38 -16.28 -1.74
N ARG A 18 19.08 -17.14 -0.77
CA ARG A 18 17.70 -17.55 -0.48
C ARG A 18 16.84 -16.38 0.01
N ASN A 19 17.40 -15.51 0.83
CA ASN A 19 16.70 -14.30 1.30
C ASN A 19 16.41 -13.33 0.14
N GLN A 20 17.36 -13.15 -0.78
CA GLN A 20 17.17 -12.33 -1.98
C GLN A 20 16.04 -12.88 -2.86
N ILE A 21 15.96 -14.20 -3.06
CA ILE A 21 14.85 -14.81 -3.82
C ILE A 21 13.52 -14.53 -3.15
N ILE A 22 13.43 -14.62 -1.82
CA ILE A 22 12.19 -14.36 -1.07
C ILE A 22 11.78 -12.89 -1.24
N GLU A 23 12.72 -11.95 -1.09
CA GLU A 23 12.48 -10.53 -1.28
C GLU A 23 11.97 -10.22 -2.70
N VAL A 24 12.63 -10.75 -3.72
CA VAL A 24 12.23 -10.58 -5.13
C VAL A 24 10.82 -11.15 -5.36
N ARG A 25 10.50 -12.31 -4.78
CA ARG A 25 9.16 -12.90 -4.88
C ARG A 25 8.10 -12.03 -4.23
N HIS A 26 8.35 -11.47 -3.04
CA HIS A 26 7.42 -10.56 -2.39
C HIS A 26 7.23 -9.28 -3.21
N ALA A 27 8.31 -8.73 -3.77
CA ALA A 27 8.25 -7.56 -4.63
C ALA A 27 7.43 -7.81 -5.91
N LEU A 28 7.59 -9.00 -6.52
CA LEU A 28 6.80 -9.42 -7.67
C LEU A 28 5.31 -9.53 -7.31
N MET A 29 4.97 -10.24 -6.24
CA MET A 29 3.57 -10.38 -5.78
C MET A 29 2.93 -9.01 -5.49
N ASN A 30 3.67 -8.12 -4.84
CA ASN A 30 3.20 -6.76 -4.58
C ASN A 30 3.02 -5.94 -5.87
N SER A 31 3.88 -6.15 -6.87
CA SER A 31 3.74 -5.52 -8.19
C SER A 31 2.48 -5.99 -8.90
N GLU A 32 2.22 -7.31 -8.90
CA GLU A 32 1.03 -7.91 -9.51
C GLU A 32 -0.25 -7.44 -8.80
N ALA A 33 -0.26 -7.42 -7.46
CA ALA A 33 -1.38 -6.92 -6.68
C ALA A 33 -1.66 -5.44 -6.97
N ARG A 34 -0.62 -4.59 -7.01
CA ARG A 34 -0.76 -3.18 -7.39
C ARG A 34 -1.31 -3.01 -8.79
N ARG A 35 -0.85 -3.82 -9.75
CA ARG A 35 -1.34 -3.80 -11.12
C ARG A 35 -2.82 -4.19 -11.19
N ALA A 36 -3.23 -5.24 -10.48
CA ALA A 36 -4.63 -5.65 -10.42
C ALA A 36 -5.51 -4.53 -9.82
N ASN A 37 -5.09 -3.95 -8.70
CA ASN A 37 -5.80 -2.85 -8.06
C ASN A 37 -5.86 -1.58 -8.91
N SER A 38 -4.85 -1.31 -9.74
CA SER A 38 -4.84 -0.13 -10.62
C SER A 38 -5.93 -0.12 -11.69
N ASN A 39 -6.50 -1.29 -11.99
CA ASN A 39 -7.63 -1.41 -12.91
C ASN A 39 -8.96 -1.04 -12.25
N LEU A 40 -9.03 -1.00 -10.91
CA LEU A 40 -10.25 -0.63 -10.20
C LEU A 40 -10.58 0.84 -10.45
N ARG A 41 -11.86 1.09 -10.69
CA ARG A 41 -12.41 2.42 -10.92
C ARG A 41 -13.32 2.83 -9.77
N THR A 42 -13.87 4.04 -9.86
CA THR A 42 -14.75 4.60 -8.82
C THR A 42 -16.09 3.89 -8.69
N ASP A 43 -16.48 3.10 -9.70
CA ASP A 43 -17.65 2.24 -9.76
C ASP A 43 -17.42 0.86 -9.12
N ASP A 44 -16.17 0.41 -9.02
CA ASP A 44 -15.80 -0.94 -8.56
C ASP A 44 -15.53 -1.00 -7.03
N LEU A 45 -16.18 -0.16 -6.23
CA LEU A 45 -15.81 0.02 -4.81
C LEU A 45 -16.00 -1.23 -3.94
N ASN A 46 -16.86 -2.15 -4.37
CA ASN A 46 -17.15 -3.40 -3.67
C ASN A 46 -16.32 -4.58 -4.18
N ASP A 47 -15.60 -4.41 -5.29
CA ASP A 47 -14.78 -5.45 -5.89
C ASP A 47 -13.59 -5.79 -5.01
N HIS A 48 -13.12 -7.03 -5.13
CA HIS A 48 -12.06 -7.54 -4.27
C HIS A 48 -10.74 -6.80 -4.51
N LEU A 49 -10.14 -6.34 -3.43
CA LEU A 49 -8.84 -5.69 -3.45
C LEU A 49 -7.74 -6.75 -3.37
N ALA A 50 -6.90 -6.82 -4.41
CA ALA A 50 -5.71 -7.66 -4.38
C ALA A 50 -4.78 -7.22 -3.25
N VAL A 51 -4.23 -8.19 -2.52
CA VAL A 51 -3.47 -7.95 -1.30
C VAL A 51 -2.03 -7.57 -1.62
N VAL A 52 -1.62 -6.37 -1.20
CA VAL A 52 -0.21 -6.01 -1.11
C VAL A 52 0.33 -6.49 0.23
N LEU A 53 1.44 -7.22 0.23
CA LEU A 53 2.10 -7.74 1.42
C LEU A 53 2.86 -6.62 2.17
N LYS A 54 2.99 -6.79 3.48
CA LYS A 54 3.84 -5.98 4.34
C LYS A 54 5.33 -6.18 3.99
N PRO A 55 6.24 -5.31 4.48
CA PRO A 55 7.69 -5.49 4.28
C PRO A 55 8.24 -6.83 4.78
N ASP A 56 7.60 -7.42 5.80
CA ASP A 56 7.95 -8.74 6.33
C ASP A 56 7.46 -9.91 5.44
N GLY A 57 6.75 -9.63 4.35
CA GLY A 57 6.20 -10.62 3.43
C GLY A 57 4.86 -11.22 3.84
N THR A 58 4.30 -10.82 4.98
CA THR A 58 3.02 -11.32 5.46
C THR A 58 1.88 -10.35 5.12
N ARG A 59 0.64 -10.84 5.19
CA ARG A 59 -0.56 -10.02 5.02
C ARG A 59 -0.86 -9.26 6.32
N SER A 60 -1.33 -8.02 6.23
CA SER A 60 -1.91 -7.31 7.38
C SER A 60 -3.28 -7.89 7.72
N ASP A 61 -3.53 -8.18 8.99
CA ASP A 61 -4.85 -8.60 9.48
C ASP A 61 -5.90 -7.50 9.32
N LEU A 62 -5.46 -6.25 9.19
CA LEU A 62 -6.30 -5.07 8.96
C LEU A 62 -6.51 -4.80 7.47
N TYR A 63 -6.03 -5.65 6.56
CA TYR A 63 -6.14 -5.39 5.12
C TYR A 63 -7.61 -5.45 4.67
N PRO A 64 -8.14 -4.38 4.07
CA PRO A 64 -9.55 -4.30 3.70
C PRO A 64 -9.90 -5.27 2.57
N ALA A 65 -11.14 -5.78 2.56
CA ALA A 65 -11.60 -6.68 1.50
C ALA A 65 -11.85 -5.95 0.16
N ASN A 66 -12.25 -4.68 0.23
CA ASN A 66 -12.58 -3.80 -0.89
C ASN A 66 -12.44 -2.31 -0.48
N LEU A 67 -12.59 -1.38 -1.44
CA LEU A 67 -12.45 0.06 -1.16
C LEU A 67 -13.56 0.59 -0.25
N ASN A 68 -14.77 0.04 -0.33
CA ASN A 68 -15.86 0.40 0.57
C ASN A 68 -15.50 0.09 2.04
N ALA A 69 -14.96 -1.10 2.32
CA ALA A 69 -14.46 -1.46 3.64
C ALA A 69 -13.34 -0.51 4.11
N LEU A 70 -12.40 -0.17 3.23
CA LEU A 70 -11.34 0.81 3.53
C LEU A 70 -11.92 2.18 3.89
N PHE A 71 -12.93 2.66 3.16
CA PHE A 71 -13.60 3.93 3.43
C PHE A 71 -14.49 3.90 4.67
N ALA A 72 -14.82 2.73 5.21
CA ALA A 72 -15.49 2.59 6.50
C ALA A 72 -14.52 2.60 7.69
N TYR A 73 -13.19 2.58 7.47
CA TYR A 73 -12.22 2.51 8.58
C TYR A 73 -12.25 3.78 9.44
N THR A 74 -12.17 3.54 10.75
CA THR A 74 -11.93 4.59 11.74
C THR A 74 -10.51 5.14 11.58
N PRO A 75 -10.25 6.39 12.00
CA PRO A 75 -8.90 6.97 11.93
C PRO A 75 -7.83 6.12 12.63
N VAL A 76 -8.21 5.41 13.71
CA VAL A 76 -7.31 4.53 14.46
C VAL A 76 -6.93 3.30 13.65
N LEU A 77 -7.91 2.61 13.06
CA LEU A 77 -7.67 1.42 12.22
C LEU A 77 -6.85 1.77 10.98
N LEU A 78 -7.17 2.91 10.34
CA LEU A 78 -6.42 3.37 9.17
C LEU A 78 -4.96 3.63 9.52
N ARG A 79 -4.66 4.31 10.63
CA ARG A 79 -3.27 4.55 11.05
C ARG A 79 -2.53 3.26 11.36
N ALA A 80 -3.18 2.29 12.02
CA ALA A 80 -2.60 0.97 12.26
C ALA A 80 -2.27 0.24 10.94
N LEU A 81 -3.18 0.28 9.96
CA LEU A 81 -2.94 -0.26 8.62
C LEU A 81 -1.75 0.44 7.94
N LEU A 82 -1.62 1.77 8.02
CA LEU A 82 -0.46 2.46 7.45
C LEU A 82 0.85 1.99 8.09
N ARG A 83 0.89 1.78 9.42
CA ARG A 83 2.07 1.29 10.13
C ARG A 83 2.49 -0.12 9.70
N ASP A 84 1.52 -1.01 9.52
CA ASP A 84 1.76 -2.38 9.05
C ASP A 84 2.51 -2.40 7.70
N HIS A 85 2.22 -1.41 6.86
CA HIS A 85 2.85 -1.24 5.55
C HIS A 85 4.05 -0.28 5.56
N GLY A 86 4.49 0.19 6.73
CA GLY A 86 5.63 1.11 6.88
C GLY A 86 5.40 2.51 6.30
N LEU A 87 4.14 2.92 6.15
CA LEU A 87 3.76 4.21 5.58
C LEU A 87 3.72 5.31 6.65
N GLN A 88 4.16 6.52 6.29
CA GLN A 88 4.08 7.67 7.18
C GLN A 88 2.61 8.04 7.46
N GLU A 89 2.28 8.40 8.70
CA GLU A 89 0.95 8.88 9.08
C GLU A 89 0.77 10.39 8.83
N SER A 90 -0.48 10.81 8.71
CA SER A 90 -0.91 12.20 8.61
C SER A 90 -2.01 12.49 9.64
N PRO A 91 -2.13 13.75 10.13
CA PRO A 91 -3.24 14.12 10.99
C PRO A 91 -4.61 13.97 10.33
N THR A 92 -4.71 14.20 9.01
CA THR A 92 -5.99 14.12 8.29
C THR A 92 -6.24 12.72 7.74
N ARG A 93 -7.51 12.29 7.81
CA ARG A 93 -7.94 10.95 7.39
C ARG A 93 -7.81 10.76 5.88
N GLU A 94 -8.17 11.78 5.13
CA GLU A 94 -8.16 11.80 3.66
C GLU A 94 -6.73 11.62 3.12
N LYS A 95 -5.73 12.27 3.75
CA LYS A 95 -4.32 12.08 3.38
C LYS A 95 -3.85 10.66 3.67
N ASN A 96 -4.29 10.06 4.77
CA ASN A 96 -3.97 8.66 5.08
C ASN A 96 -4.63 7.69 4.11
N LEU A 97 -5.89 7.93 3.73
CA LEU A 97 -6.60 7.14 2.73
C LEU A 97 -5.89 7.23 1.38
N ASN A 98 -5.65 8.45 0.88
CA ASN A 98 -4.97 8.65 -0.40
C ASN A 98 -3.58 8.03 -0.41
N ARG A 99 -2.85 8.10 0.71
CA ARG A 99 -1.53 7.46 0.85
C ARG A 99 -1.61 5.94 0.76
N PHE A 100 -2.57 5.32 1.45
CA PHE A 100 -2.76 3.88 1.39
C PHE A 100 -3.26 3.43 0.00
N MET A 101 -4.24 4.15 -0.57
CA MET A 101 -4.74 3.92 -1.93
C MET A 101 -3.62 3.97 -2.97
N ALA A 102 -2.77 5.00 -2.93
CA ALA A 102 -1.62 5.10 -3.82
C ALA A 102 -0.61 3.96 -3.59
N HIS A 103 -0.37 3.57 -2.34
CA HIS A 103 0.55 2.47 -2.01
C HIS A 103 0.08 1.13 -2.59
N ILE A 104 -1.22 0.86 -2.58
CA ILE A 104 -1.79 -0.39 -3.10
C ILE A 104 -2.12 -0.33 -4.60
N GLY A 105 -1.81 0.78 -5.28
CA GLY A 105 -1.92 0.90 -6.73
C GLY A 105 -3.23 1.52 -7.25
N ILE A 106 -4.09 2.05 -6.38
CA ILE A 106 -5.29 2.77 -6.83
C ILE A 106 -4.87 4.09 -7.49
N THR A 107 -5.45 4.37 -8.65
CA THR A 107 -5.04 5.47 -9.55
C THR A 107 -5.83 6.76 -9.33
N PHE A 108 -6.90 6.72 -8.54
CA PHE A 108 -7.69 7.88 -8.15
C PHE A 108 -7.53 8.20 -6.67
N GLN A 109 -7.97 9.39 -6.29
CA GLN A 109 -7.83 9.91 -4.92
C GLN A 109 -9.12 10.56 -4.46
N ILE A 110 -9.29 10.66 -3.14
CA ILE A 110 -10.36 11.43 -2.52
C ILE A 110 -9.93 12.90 -2.51
N VAL A 111 -10.75 13.75 -3.10
CA VAL A 111 -10.59 15.21 -3.03
C VAL A 111 -11.60 15.77 -2.04
N PRO A 112 -11.19 16.66 -1.12
CA PRO A 112 -12.14 17.38 -0.29
C PRO A 112 -12.96 18.32 -1.18
N VAL A 113 -14.28 18.13 -1.21
CA VAL A 113 -15.18 19.12 -1.80
C VAL A 113 -15.13 20.34 -0.90
N SER A 114 -14.48 21.40 -1.39
CA SER A 114 -14.51 22.70 -0.72
C SER A 114 -15.89 23.30 -0.97
N ALA A 115 -16.64 23.62 0.07
CA ALA A 115 -18.01 24.15 0.00
C ALA A 115 -18.08 25.60 -0.53
N ASN A 116 -17.51 25.87 -1.70
CA ASN A 116 -17.43 27.21 -2.29
C ASN A 116 -17.91 27.22 -3.76
N GLU A 117 -19.07 26.64 -4.07
CA GLU A 117 -19.68 26.77 -5.42
C GLU A 117 -21.22 26.91 -5.40
N GLU A 118 -21.83 27.39 -4.31
CA GLU A 118 -23.28 27.70 -4.29
C GLU A 118 -23.62 29.20 -4.26
N GLU A 119 -22.65 30.10 -4.10
CA GLU A 119 -22.88 31.56 -4.03
C GLU A 119 -22.48 32.31 -5.33
N SER A 120 -22.85 31.77 -6.49
CA SER A 120 -22.77 32.53 -7.76
C SER A 120 -24.01 32.35 -8.67
N ALA A 121 -25.01 31.57 -8.25
CA ALA A 121 -26.23 31.33 -9.03
C ALA A 121 -27.46 32.15 -8.55
N LEU A 122 -27.30 33.03 -7.56
CA LEU A 122 -28.36 33.90 -7.05
C LEU A 122 -27.86 35.34 -6.92
N MET A 123 -27.68 36.04 -8.05
CA MET A 123 -27.96 37.47 -8.09
C MET A 123 -28.89 37.75 -9.30
N PRO A 124 -30.05 38.41 -9.07
CA PRO A 124 -31.04 38.72 -10.10
C PRO A 124 -30.57 39.79 -11.08
#